data_AF-A0A318U9A6-F1
#
_entry.id   AF-A0A318U9A6-F1
#
_cell.length_a   1.000
_cell.length_b   1.000
_cell.length_c   1.000
_cell.angle_alpha   90.00
_cell.angle_beta   90.00
_cell.angle_gamma   90.00
#
_symmetry.space_group_name_H-M   'P 1'
#
loop_
_entity.id
_entity.type
_entity.pdbx_description
1 polymer ?
#
loop_
_entity_poly.entity_id
_entity_poly.type
_entity_poly.pdbx_seq_one_letter_code
_entity_poly.pdbx_strand_id
1 'polypeptide(L)'
;MNQVTKEDKFKFAGMMINEGKITTISALYKHIPKKDVAEIIGVNGTKFSNVKSNHPESFKLSDVQKLSLALKVDFLSMAKIFDNSMKQLI
;
A
#
# COMPACT_ATOMS: atom_id res chain seq x y z
N MET A 1 20.35 -6.21 18.99
CA MET A 1 19.15 -6.35 18.16
C MET A 1 19.20 -5.27 17.09
N ASN A 2 19.36 -5.63 15.81
CA ASN A 2 19.34 -4.64 14.72
C ASN A 2 17.90 -4.15 14.54
N GLN A 3 17.68 -2.83 14.60
CA GLN A 3 16.37 -2.24 14.36
C GLN A 3 16.03 -2.35 12.86
N VAL A 4 14.88 -2.94 12.54
CA VAL A 4 14.35 -2.96 11.17
C VAL A 4 13.93 -1.54 10.79
N THR A 5 14.52 -1.00 9.73
CA THR A 5 14.22 0.37 9.28
C THR A 5 12.90 0.45 8.52
N LYS A 6 12.37 1.66 8.33
CA LYS A 6 11.20 1.90 7.47
C LYS A 6 11.46 1.48 6.03
N GLU A 7 12.67 1.74 5.53
CA GLU A 7 13.07 1.38 4.17
C GLU A 7 13.11 -0.15 3.99
N ASP A 8 13.54 -0.91 5.00
CA ASP A 8 13.54 -2.38 4.96
C ASP A 8 12.12 -2.93 4.87
N LYS A 9 11.16 -2.33 5.59
CA LYS A 9 9.74 -2.72 5.50
C LYS A 9 9.17 -2.46 4.12
N PHE A 10 9.54 -1.34 3.50
CA PHE A 10 9.08 -0.99 2.15
C PHE A 10 9.66 -1.93 1.10
N LYS A 11 10.96 -2.23 1.18
CA LYS A 11 11.62 -3.23 0.32
C LYS A 11 10.97 -4.60 0.47
N PHE A 12 10.73 -5.03 1.70
CA PHE A 12 10.09 -6.31 1.99
C PHE A 12 8.68 -6.38 1.42
N ALA A 13 7.86 -5.36 1.65
CA ALA A 13 6.51 -5.31 1.10
C ALA A 13 6.52 -5.30 -0.44
N GLY A 14 7.42 -4.54 -1.07
CA GLY A 14 7.59 -4.53 -2.53
C GLY A 14 7.95 -5.92 -3.09
N MET A 15 8.88 -6.62 -2.44
CA MET A 15 9.22 -8.01 -2.78
C MET A 15 8.00 -8.93 -2.67
N MET A 16 7.25 -8.85 -1.58
CA MET A 16 6.06 -9.69 -1.35
C MET A 16 4.93 -9.40 -2.36
N ILE A 17 4.83 -8.18 -2.86
CA ILE A 17 3.91 -7.83 -3.97
C ILE A 17 4.36 -8.50 -5.27
N ASN A 18 5.65 -8.37 -5.61
CA ASN A 18 6.20 -8.93 -6.84
C ASN A 18 6.12 -10.47 -6.86
N GLU A 19 6.21 -11.12 -5.69
CA GLU A 19 6.00 -12.56 -5.52
C GLU A 19 4.52 -12.97 -5.52
N GLY A 20 3.58 -12.02 -5.63
CA GLY A 20 2.14 -12.29 -5.62
C GLY A 20 1.58 -12.69 -4.26
N LYS A 21 2.31 -12.48 -3.15
CA LYS A 21 1.87 -12.80 -1.78
C LYS A 21 1.03 -11.68 -1.17
N ILE A 22 1.28 -10.43 -1.55
CA ILE A 22 0.41 -9.28 -1.24
C ILE A 22 -0.40 -8.96 -2.48
N THR A 23 -1.68 -9.29 -2.46
CA THR A 23 -2.58 -9.09 -3.60
C THR A 23 -3.66 -8.05 -3.34
N THR A 24 -3.78 -7.53 -2.11
CA THR A 24 -4.77 -6.52 -1.72
C THR A 24 -4.18 -5.47 -0.78
N ILE A 25 -4.82 -4.30 -0.70
CA ILE A 25 -4.45 -3.21 0.21
C ILE A 25 -4.53 -3.66 1.67
N SER A 26 -5.55 -4.47 2.01
CA SER A 26 -5.68 -5.02 3.36
C SER A 26 -4.49 -5.91 3.73
N ALA A 27 -4.02 -6.74 2.78
CA ALA A 27 -2.80 -7.52 2.96
C ALA A 27 -1.56 -6.61 3.09
N LEU A 28 -1.46 -5.55 2.29
CA LEU A 28 -0.38 -4.56 2.39
C LEU A 28 -0.28 -3.96 3.79
N TYR A 29 -1.42 -3.65 4.43
CA TYR A 29 -1.44 -3.09 5.78
C TYR A 29 -0.94 -4.03 6.89
N LYS A 30 -0.84 -5.34 6.61
CA LYS A 30 -0.21 -6.30 7.53
C LYS A 30 1.32 -6.19 7.52
N HIS A 31 1.89 -5.60 6.48
CA HIS A 31 3.33 -5.44 6.29
C HIS A 31 3.80 -3.99 6.45
N ILE A 32 2.93 -3.03 6.11
CA ILE A 32 3.20 -1.59 6.22
C ILE A 32 2.12 -0.93 7.07
N PRO A 33 2.48 -0.20 8.14
CA PRO A 33 1.51 0.57 8.90
C PRO A 33 0.71 1.55 8.04
N LYS A 34 -0.60 1.65 8.29
CA LYS A 34 -1.48 2.61 7.58
C LYS A 34 -0.95 4.06 7.61
N LYS A 35 -0.30 4.46 8.72
CA LYS A 35 0.34 5.79 8.85
C LYS A 35 1.46 6.01 7.83
N ASP A 36 2.28 4.99 7.56
CA ASP A 36 3.36 5.09 6.58
C ASP A 36 2.80 5.16 5.16
N VAL A 37 1.72 4.42 4.87
CA VAL A 37 1.00 4.54 3.58
C VAL A 37 0.41 5.93 3.42
N ALA A 38 -0.20 6.50 4.46
CA ALA A 38 -0.74 7.86 4.45
C ALA A 38 0.35 8.91 4.16
N GLU A 39 1.53 8.74 4.76
CA GLU A 39 2.70 9.59 4.53
C GLU A 39 3.19 9.51 3.09
N ILE A 40 3.33 8.30 2.53
CA ILE A 40 3.71 8.10 1.11
C ILE A 40 2.77 8.86 0.17
N ILE A 41 1.45 8.76 0.39
CA ILE A 41 0.48 9.39 -0.49
C ILE A 41 0.25 10.88 -0.17
N GLY A 42 0.82 11.38 0.93
CA GLY A 42 0.78 12.79 1.34
C GLY A 42 -0.55 13.22 1.95
N VAL A 43 -1.19 12.36 2.75
CA VAL A 43 -2.46 12.67 3.43
C VAL A 43 -2.31 12.56 4.96
N ASN A 44 -3.23 13.18 5.69
CA ASN A 44 -3.28 13.06 7.15
C ASN A 44 -3.48 11.59 7.58
N GLY A 45 -2.56 11.06 8.40
CA GLY A 45 -2.57 9.66 8.82
C GLY A 45 -3.79 9.22 9.64
N THR A 46 -4.34 10.11 10.47
CA THR A 46 -5.55 9.83 11.26
C THR A 46 -6.77 9.73 10.35
N LYS A 47 -6.97 10.73 9.47
CA LYS A 47 -8.06 10.72 8.49
C LYS A 47 -7.96 9.52 7.54
N PHE A 48 -6.74 9.17 7.14
CA PHE A 48 -6.49 8.01 6.30
C PHE A 48 -6.87 6.71 6.99
N SER A 49 -6.40 6.50 8.22
CA SER A 49 -6.63 5.25 8.94
C SER A 49 -8.10 5.01 9.26
N ASN A 50 -8.85 6.08 9.56
CA ASN A 50 -10.26 5.99 9.95
C ASN A 50 -11.23 5.91 8.77
N VAL A 51 -10.85 6.42 7.59
CA VAL A 51 -11.75 6.53 6.43
C VAL A 51 -11.11 5.90 5.21
N LYS A 52 -10.17 6.60 4.57
CA LYS A 52 -9.64 6.25 3.25
C LYS A 52 -9.07 4.83 3.15
N SER A 53 -8.44 4.32 4.22
CA SER A 53 -7.78 3.02 4.21
C SER A 53 -8.73 1.83 3.99
N ASN A 54 -10.02 1.98 4.29
CA ASN A 54 -11.00 0.92 4.08
C ASN A 54 -11.75 1.06 2.74
N HIS A 55 -11.41 2.08 1.95
CA HIS A 55 -12.05 2.42 0.68
C HIS A 55 -11.02 2.47 -0.45
N PRO A 56 -10.59 1.30 -0.98
CA PRO A 56 -9.69 1.21 -2.13
C PRO A 56 -10.08 2.12 -3.30
N GLU A 57 -11.39 2.25 -3.57
CA GLU A 57 -11.99 3.09 -4.61
C GLU A 57 -11.75 4.58 -4.43
N SER A 58 -11.43 5.02 -3.21
CA SER A 58 -11.17 6.43 -2.90
C SER A 58 -9.72 6.86 -3.15
N PHE A 59 -8.85 5.93 -3.56
CA PHE A 59 -7.48 6.24 -3.96
C PHE A 59 -7.45 6.79 -5.37
N LYS A 60 -6.75 7.90 -5.54
CA LYS A 60 -6.51 8.49 -6.86
C LYS A 60 -5.40 7.73 -7.55
N LEU A 61 -5.36 7.78 -8.89
CA LEU A 61 -4.26 7.21 -9.67
C LEU A 61 -2.89 7.73 -9.20
N SER A 62 -2.82 9.00 -8.81
CA SER A 62 -1.59 9.60 -8.27
C SER A 62 -1.17 9.02 -6.92
N ASP A 63 -2.10 8.52 -6.10
CA ASP A 63 -1.79 7.81 -4.86
C ASP A 63 -1.17 6.44 -5.17
N VAL A 64 -1.72 5.74 -6.17
CA VAL A 64 -1.20 4.45 -6.67
C VAL A 64 0.22 4.63 -7.23
N GLN A 65 0.45 5.70 -8.01
CA GLN A 65 1.78 6.04 -8.53
C GLN A 65 2.78 6.29 -7.39
N LYS A 66 2.41 7.07 -6.37
CA LYS A 66 3.29 7.32 -5.21
C LYS A 66 3.66 6.03 -4.48
N LEU A 67 2.69 5.12 -4.30
CA LEU A 67 2.93 3.82 -3.66
C LEU A 67 3.83 2.92 -4.51
N SER A 68 3.59 2.87 -5.82
CA SER A 68 4.45 2.15 -6.78
C SER A 68 5.91 2.62 -6.67
N LEU A 69 6.14 3.94 -6.67
CA LEU A 69 7.48 4.52 -6.53
C LEU A 69 8.10 4.23 -5.17
N ALA A 70 7.36 4.42 -4.08
CA ALA A 70 7.87 4.22 -2.72
C ALA A 70 8.22 2.75 -2.43
N LEU A 71 7.46 1.81 -2.99
CA LEU A 71 7.65 0.37 -2.77
C LEU A 71 8.49 -0.29 -3.87
N LYS A 72 8.94 0.46 -4.88
CA LYS A 72 9.68 -0.06 -6.05
C LYS A 72 8.96 -1.23 -6.72
N VAL A 73 7.65 -1.10 -6.88
CA VAL A 73 6.78 -2.06 -7.55
C VAL A 73 6.30 -1.43 -8.85
N ASP A 74 6.16 -2.22 -9.93
CA ASP A 74 5.63 -1.69 -11.17
C ASP A 74 4.19 -1.16 -11.01
N PHE A 75 3.85 -0.15 -11.80
CA PHE A 75 2.57 0.52 -11.67
C PHE A 75 1.38 -0.42 -11.91
N LEU A 76 1.49 -1.39 -12.83
CA LEU A 76 0.40 -2.31 -13.15
C LEU A 76 0.17 -3.33 -12.03
N SER A 77 1.23 -3.87 -11.41
CA SER A 77 1.12 -4.72 -10.23
C SER A 77 0.52 -3.97 -9.06
N MET A 78 0.92 -2.72 -8.86
CA MET A 78 0.29 -1.88 -7.83
C MET A 78 -1.19 -1.65 -8.16
N ALA A 79 -1.53 -1.25 -9.39
CA ALA A 79 -2.93 -1.06 -9.81
C ALA A 79 -3.77 -2.34 -9.64
N LYS A 80 -3.19 -3.52 -9.92
CA LYS A 80 -3.83 -4.82 -9.72
C LYS A 80 -4.16 -5.10 -8.25
N ILE A 81 -3.34 -4.64 -7.31
CA ILE A 81 -3.66 -4.73 -5.87
C ILE A 81 -4.93 -3.94 -5.54
N PHE A 82 -5.06 -2.74 -6.09
CA PHE A 82 -6.25 -1.91 -5.90
C PHE A 82 -7.49 -2.55 -6.55
N ASP A 83 -7.36 -3.05 -7.78
CA ASP A 83 -8.42 -3.78 -8.49
C ASP A 83 -8.92 -5.01 -7.71
N ASN A 84 -7.99 -5.85 -7.24
CA ASN A 84 -8.33 -7.01 -6.40
C ASN A 84 -9.02 -6.59 -5.10
N SER A 85 -8.60 -5.48 -4.50
CA SER A 85 -9.21 -4.98 -3.25
C SER A 85 -10.64 -4.50 -3.47
N MET A 86 -10.93 -3.86 -4.61
CA MET A 86 -12.29 -3.46 -4.97
C MET A 86 -13.18 -4.67 -5.24
N LYS A 87 -12.67 -5.70 -5.91
CA LYS A 87 -13.41 -6.94 -6.20
C LYS A 87 -13.78 -7.73 -4.94
N GLN A 88 -13.03 -7.61 -3.86
CA GLN A 88 -13.36 -8.24 -2.57
C GLN A 88 -14.48 -7.53 -1.79
N LEU A 89 -14.88 -6.33 -2.21
CA LEU A 89 -15.99 -5.60 -1.59
C LEU A 89 -17.36 -5.97 -2.18
N ILE A 90 -17.38 -6.74 -3.28
CA ILE A 90 -18.57 -7.12 -4.05
C ILE A 90 -18.92 -8.58 -3.77
#